data_AF-A0AAD9H392-F1
#
_entry.id   AF-A0AAD9H392-F1
#
_cell.length_a   1.000
_cell.length_b   1.000
_cell.length_c   1.000
_cell.angle_alpha   90.00
_cell.angle_beta   90.00
_cell.angle_gamma   90.00
#
_symmetry.space_group_name_H-M   'P 1'
#
loop_
_entity.id
_entity.type
_entity.pdbx_description
1 polymer ?
#
loop_
_entity_poly.entity_id
_entity_poly.type
_entity_poly.pdbx_seq_one_letter_code
_entity_poly.pdbx_strand_id
1 'polypeptide(L)'
;MEHTVRSFKSLSRKRTTPTGLPNHWVFGLRHVPIDPEGDLVVVVHPLSRYLLSAGPAQILSLPGASDKAKALVPLLLDAFLKGNSSSGAVSTSEPFFTPWSWEVDDPELASAISQELKQLGIEGVLGRVEACSAGDRAILDESWHALLERLRGMTQGASKQHTGPQDATATASPAVELGDRSKCHGCGSNREVFPEPLKKCSACAQAWYHSQDCQRQHWKQHKRACLANRSGVNASPDSTSGAKPSLEEPYTYYNQVARKSPDAQNLLRALRLDPASPEGTAKPLRRLVITGQDSPENMKLLFGPSSLVNMKEEHENARIQVLLDPPRGSPSYNLSKFMDDPSLARSVRPPTEAEQKKLQEVREMQQRIRQKAGTGNTPSSGDMKSILSSFGPDWAGKLPLYMSAANAMDQGVHR
;
A
#
# COMPACT_ATOMS: atom_id res chain seq x y z
N MET A 1 20.82 -1.75 19.18
CA MET A 1 21.50 -2.08 17.91
C MET A 1 21.66 -3.58 17.69
N GLU A 2 22.14 -4.36 18.68
CA GLU A 2 22.36 -5.81 18.53
C GLU A 2 21.16 -6.60 17.99
N HIS A 3 19.95 -6.32 18.49
CA HIS A 3 18.72 -6.95 18.00
C HIS A 3 18.49 -6.68 16.51
N THR A 4 18.69 -5.44 16.05
CA THR A 4 18.57 -5.04 14.65
C THR A 4 19.57 -5.79 13.77
N VAL A 5 20.83 -5.86 14.20
CA VAL A 5 21.88 -6.60 13.48
C VAL A 5 21.55 -8.09 13.40
N ARG A 6 21.12 -8.70 14.51
CA ARG A 6 20.73 -10.13 14.55
C ARG A 6 19.55 -10.40 13.62
N SER A 7 18.54 -9.54 13.65
CA SER A 7 17.36 -9.65 12.78
C SER A 7 17.76 -9.52 11.32
N PHE A 8 18.58 -8.52 10.97
CA PHE A 8 19.06 -8.31 9.61
C PHE A 8 19.87 -9.51 9.10
N LYS A 9 20.78 -10.06 9.91
CA LYS A 9 21.56 -11.26 9.57
C LYS A 9 20.71 -12.52 9.37
N SER A 10 19.51 -12.58 9.98
CA SER A 10 18.60 -13.71 9.83
C SER A 10 17.79 -13.66 8.53
N LEU A 11 17.77 -12.53 7.82
CA LEU A 11 17.07 -12.40 6.54
C LEU A 11 17.75 -13.26 5.47
N SER A 12 16.94 -13.91 4.63
CA SER A 12 17.45 -14.72 3.52
C SER A 12 18.27 -13.87 2.55
N ARG A 13 19.41 -14.39 2.11
CA ARG A 13 20.32 -13.70 1.19
C ARG A 13 20.41 -14.45 -0.13
N LYS A 14 19.60 -14.03 -1.10
CA LYS A 14 19.58 -14.60 -2.46
C LYS A 14 20.34 -13.70 -3.43
N ARG A 15 20.96 -14.29 -4.45
CA ARG A 15 21.62 -13.51 -5.53
C ARG A 15 20.63 -12.73 -6.39
N THR A 16 19.39 -13.17 -6.42
CA THR A 16 18.29 -12.55 -7.16
C THR A 16 17.14 -12.21 -6.24
N THR A 17 16.38 -11.18 -6.60
CA THR A 17 15.09 -10.86 -5.99
C THR A 17 14.06 -11.95 -6.31
N PRO A 18 12.87 -11.95 -5.67
CA PRO A 18 11.77 -12.85 -6.04
C PRO A 18 11.35 -12.76 -7.52
N THR A 19 11.57 -11.61 -8.16
CA THR A 19 11.29 -11.41 -9.58
C THR A 19 12.39 -11.92 -10.51
N GLY A 20 13.47 -12.49 -9.97
CA GLY A 20 14.61 -13.01 -10.74
C GLY A 20 15.65 -11.95 -11.14
N LEU A 21 15.47 -10.70 -10.75
CA LEU A 21 16.44 -9.63 -11.02
C LEU A 21 17.66 -9.75 -10.08
N PRO A 22 18.86 -9.33 -10.49
CA PRO A 22 20.03 -9.23 -9.60
C PRO A 22 19.70 -8.47 -8.31
N ASN A 23 19.98 -9.05 -7.13
CA ASN A 23 19.66 -8.46 -5.82
C ASN A 23 20.68 -7.37 -5.44
N HIS A 24 20.74 -6.31 -6.24
CA HIS A 24 21.65 -5.18 -6.09
C HIS A 24 20.86 -3.92 -5.71
N TRP A 25 21.37 -3.15 -4.75
CA TRP A 25 20.68 -1.98 -4.20
C TRP A 25 21.60 -0.77 -4.13
N VAL A 26 21.03 0.41 -4.33
CA VAL A 26 21.75 1.68 -4.27
C VAL A 26 21.05 2.56 -3.25
N PHE A 27 21.80 3.22 -2.39
CA PHE A 27 21.20 4.08 -1.38
C PHE A 27 21.93 5.41 -1.22
N GLY A 28 21.26 6.37 -0.58
CA GLY A 28 21.83 7.67 -0.28
C GLY A 28 21.05 8.41 0.80
N LEU A 29 21.66 9.48 1.31
CA LEU A 29 21.02 10.41 2.23
C LEU A 29 20.35 11.53 1.46
N ARG A 30 19.11 11.85 1.81
CA ARG A 30 18.34 12.92 1.16
C ARG A 30 17.63 13.78 2.19
N HIS A 31 17.83 15.08 2.10
CA HIS A 31 17.15 16.06 2.96
C HIS A 31 15.70 16.26 2.51
N VAL A 32 14.77 16.18 3.45
CA VAL A 32 13.34 16.47 3.25
C VAL A 32 13.04 17.85 3.85
N PRO A 33 12.77 18.87 3.01
CA PRO A 33 12.38 20.21 3.47
C PRO A 33 10.87 20.27 3.74
N ILE A 34 10.35 19.35 4.54
CA ILE A 34 8.93 19.25 4.89
C ILE A 34 8.86 19.16 6.41
N ASP A 35 8.09 20.04 7.04
CA ASP A 35 7.96 20.11 8.50
C ASP A 35 7.38 18.82 9.12
N PRO A 36 8.06 18.19 10.10
CA PRO A 36 9.39 18.56 10.61
C PRO A 36 10.51 18.15 9.64
N GLU A 37 11.41 19.10 9.34
CA GLU A 37 12.55 18.87 8.47
C GLU A 37 13.42 17.72 8.98
N GLY A 38 14.00 16.96 8.06
CA GLY A 38 14.91 15.89 8.40
C GLY A 38 15.43 15.15 7.18
N ASP A 39 16.35 14.25 7.43
CA ASP A 39 17.02 13.44 6.43
C ASP A 39 16.42 12.03 6.40
N LEU A 40 16.29 11.50 5.18
CA LEU A 40 15.89 10.13 4.93
C LEU A 40 17.05 9.34 4.34
N VAL A 41 17.17 8.10 4.75
CA VAL A 41 17.90 7.08 4.00
C VAL A 41 16.96 6.56 2.94
N VAL A 42 17.33 6.69 1.67
CA VAL A 42 16.56 6.20 0.52
C VAL A 42 17.33 5.04 -0.09
N VAL A 43 16.68 3.89 -0.27
CA VAL A 43 17.29 2.68 -0.85
C VAL A 43 16.46 2.28 -2.07
N VAL A 44 17.11 2.07 -3.21
CA VAL A 44 16.47 1.79 -4.48
C VAL A 44 17.07 0.53 -5.08
N HIS A 45 16.21 -0.33 -5.62
CA HIS A 45 16.63 -1.43 -6.47
C HIS A 45 16.64 -0.95 -7.94
N PRO A 46 17.81 -0.75 -8.59
CA PRO A 46 17.88 0.03 -9.82
C PRO A 46 17.05 -0.50 -10.99
N LEU A 47 16.98 -1.83 -11.12
CA LEU A 47 16.27 -2.48 -12.23
C LEU A 47 14.75 -2.48 -12.08
N SER A 48 14.23 -2.51 -10.85
CA SER A 48 12.78 -2.56 -10.59
C SER A 48 12.20 -1.22 -10.14
N ARG A 49 13.07 -0.25 -9.82
CA ARG A 49 12.71 1.04 -9.18
C ARG A 49 11.96 0.87 -7.86
N TYR A 50 12.07 -0.31 -7.24
CA TYR A 50 11.49 -0.54 -5.94
C TYR A 50 12.26 0.27 -4.89
N LEU A 51 11.53 1.03 -4.09
CA LEU A 51 12.08 1.99 -3.15
C LEU A 51 11.73 1.61 -1.71
N LEU A 52 12.73 1.70 -0.85
CA LEU A 52 12.63 1.66 0.61
C LEU A 52 13.10 3.01 1.17
N SER A 53 12.60 3.36 2.35
CA SER A 53 13.06 4.56 3.05
C SER A 53 13.00 4.38 4.56
N ALA A 54 13.94 5.00 5.27
CA ALA A 54 13.94 5.09 6.73
C ALA A 54 14.31 6.49 7.22
N GLY A 55 13.81 6.87 8.39
CA GLY A 55 13.92 8.21 8.98
C GLY A 55 12.55 8.74 9.44
N PRO A 56 12.40 10.04 9.73
CA PRO A 56 13.42 11.11 9.60
C PRO A 56 14.52 11.05 10.67
N ALA A 57 15.70 11.63 10.36
CA ALA A 57 16.82 11.84 11.29
C ALA A 57 17.62 13.11 10.91
N GLN A 58 18.61 13.52 11.72
CA GLN A 58 19.46 14.69 11.44
C GLN A 58 20.90 14.19 11.18
N ILE A 59 21.16 13.69 9.97
CA ILE A 59 22.40 12.98 9.62
C ILE A 59 23.32 13.88 8.80
N LEU A 60 22.79 14.64 7.85
CA LEU A 60 23.60 15.50 6.97
C LEU A 60 24.33 16.60 7.72
N SER A 61 23.79 17.03 8.87
CA SER A 61 24.40 18.02 9.78
C SER A 61 25.55 17.48 10.63
N LEU A 62 25.80 16.17 10.63
CA LEU A 62 26.93 15.57 11.36
C LEU A 62 28.26 15.91 10.66
N PRO A 63 29.34 16.19 11.42
CA PRO A 63 30.54 16.83 10.89
C PRO A 63 31.43 15.93 10.03
N GLY A 64 31.36 14.60 10.18
CA GLY A 64 32.25 13.67 9.48
C GLY A 64 31.55 12.42 8.95
N ALA A 65 32.15 11.78 7.95
CA ALA A 65 31.62 10.55 7.35
C ALA A 65 31.43 9.41 8.38
N SER A 66 32.30 9.33 9.38
CA SER A 66 32.19 8.35 10.48
C SER A 66 30.94 8.58 11.34
N ASP A 67 30.66 9.83 11.72
CA ASP A 67 29.47 10.17 12.50
C ASP A 67 28.19 9.96 11.68
N LYS A 68 28.22 10.34 10.40
CA LYS A 68 27.14 10.06 9.45
C LYS A 68 26.88 8.56 9.31
N ALA A 69 27.93 7.74 9.15
CA ALA A 69 27.81 6.29 9.04
C ALA A 69 27.18 5.66 10.30
N LYS A 70 27.62 6.05 11.49
CA LYS A 70 27.05 5.59 12.78
C LYS A 70 25.55 5.88 12.90
N ALA A 71 25.11 7.06 12.44
CA ALA A 71 23.70 7.43 12.45
C ALA A 71 22.90 6.76 11.32
N LEU A 72 23.50 6.58 10.14
CA LEU A 72 22.88 6.02 8.94
C LEU A 72 22.67 4.50 9.04
N VAL A 73 23.68 3.75 9.47
CA VAL A 73 23.65 2.27 9.42
C VAL A 73 22.42 1.68 10.13
N PRO A 74 22.03 2.12 11.35
CA PRO A 74 20.81 1.65 11.98
C PRO A 74 19.55 1.84 11.11
N LEU A 75 19.41 3.00 10.48
CA LEU A 75 18.27 3.29 9.59
C LEU A 75 18.31 2.48 8.30
N LEU A 76 19.50 2.26 7.74
CA LEU A 76 19.68 1.42 6.55
C LEU A 76 19.23 -0.02 6.84
N LEU A 77 19.66 -0.62 7.95
CA LEU A 77 19.22 -1.98 8.33
C LEU A 77 17.72 -2.03 8.59
N ASP A 78 17.18 -0.99 9.23
CA ASP A 78 15.75 -0.85 9.52
C ASP A 78 14.90 -0.77 8.24
N ALA A 79 15.39 -0.07 7.20
CA ALA A 79 14.71 -0.01 5.90
C ALA A 79 14.50 -1.40 5.28
N PHE A 80 15.50 -2.28 5.38
CA PHE A 80 15.37 -3.67 4.91
C PHE A 80 14.49 -4.52 5.83
N LEU A 81 14.49 -4.28 7.15
CA LEU A 81 13.67 -5.05 8.08
C LEU A 81 12.17 -4.70 8.00
N LYS A 82 11.84 -3.42 7.78
CA LYS A 82 10.46 -2.92 7.75
C LYS A 82 9.86 -2.84 6.36
N GLY A 83 10.69 -2.76 5.33
CA GLY A 83 10.27 -2.46 3.96
C GLY A 83 9.64 -1.07 3.82
N ASN A 84 8.82 -0.88 2.79
CA ASN A 84 8.15 0.40 2.49
C ASN A 84 6.86 0.64 3.31
N SER A 85 6.84 0.21 4.57
CA SER A 85 5.64 0.20 5.43
C SER A 85 5.23 1.58 5.97
N SER A 86 5.65 2.67 5.33
CA SER A 86 5.42 4.06 5.74
C SER A 86 3.93 4.45 5.85
N SER A 87 3.00 3.62 5.36
CA SER A 87 1.56 3.87 5.37
C SER A 87 0.79 3.20 6.52
N GLY A 88 1.44 2.45 7.42
CA GLY A 88 0.73 1.71 8.48
C GLY A 88 -0.20 0.60 7.98
N ALA A 89 -0.32 0.43 6.66
CA ALA A 89 -0.92 -0.73 6.05
C ALA A 89 0.11 -1.87 6.12
N VAL A 90 -0.20 -2.90 6.90
CA VAL A 90 0.60 -4.11 7.04
C VAL A 90 0.77 -4.73 5.65
N SER A 91 1.94 -4.56 5.04
CA SER A 91 2.27 -5.21 3.77
C SER A 91 2.40 -6.72 4.01
N THR A 92 1.87 -7.49 3.07
CA THR A 92 1.67 -8.94 3.16
C THR A 92 2.99 -9.70 3.22
N SER A 93 3.30 -10.18 4.43
CA SER A 93 3.82 -11.51 4.82
C SER A 93 5.06 -12.15 4.15
N GLU A 94 5.75 -11.55 3.19
CA GLU A 94 7.05 -12.10 2.79
C GLU A 94 8.19 -11.47 3.62
N PRO A 95 9.08 -12.30 4.23
CA PRO A 95 10.25 -11.77 4.91
C PRO A 95 11.14 -11.08 3.88
N PHE A 96 11.50 -9.82 4.17
CA PHE A 96 12.43 -9.07 3.34
C PHE A 96 13.75 -9.82 3.20
N PHE A 97 14.41 -9.67 2.06
CA PHE A 97 15.72 -10.28 1.79
C PHE A 97 16.82 -9.28 2.13
N THR A 98 17.96 -9.77 2.59
CA THR A 98 19.17 -8.92 2.63
C THR A 98 19.66 -8.67 1.20
N PRO A 99 20.28 -7.51 0.94
CA PRO A 99 20.89 -7.23 -0.35
C PRO A 99 22.01 -8.23 -0.65
N TRP A 100 22.17 -8.61 -1.90
CA TRP A 100 23.35 -9.38 -2.31
C TRP A 100 24.57 -8.46 -2.39
N SER A 101 24.39 -7.27 -2.95
CA SER A 101 25.36 -6.19 -3.03
C SER A 101 24.66 -4.84 -2.85
N TRP A 102 25.38 -3.85 -2.35
CA TRP A 102 24.85 -2.49 -2.26
C TRP A 102 25.92 -1.41 -2.42
N GLU A 103 25.49 -0.27 -2.94
CA GLU A 103 26.33 0.89 -3.23
C GLU A 103 25.73 2.16 -2.61
N VAL A 104 26.58 3.14 -2.32
CA VAL A 104 26.18 4.47 -1.84
C VAL A 104 26.68 5.56 -2.77
N ASP A 105 25.92 6.64 -2.90
CA ASP A 105 26.22 7.72 -3.84
C ASP A 105 27.39 8.64 -3.43
N ASP A 106 27.83 8.57 -2.17
CA ASP A 106 28.96 9.29 -1.60
C ASP A 106 30.16 8.33 -1.34
N PRO A 107 31.27 8.46 -2.09
CA PRO A 107 32.45 7.60 -1.93
C PRO A 107 33.12 7.66 -0.55
N GLU A 108 33.14 8.83 0.10
CA GLU A 108 33.73 8.96 1.44
C GLU A 108 32.88 8.23 2.47
N LEU A 109 31.56 8.36 2.34
CA LEU A 109 30.60 7.67 3.18
C LEU A 109 30.62 6.15 2.98
N ALA A 110 30.91 5.65 1.76
CA ALA A 110 31.03 4.22 1.48
C ALA A 110 32.06 3.51 2.37
N SER A 111 33.23 4.13 2.53
CA SER A 111 34.30 3.61 3.38
C SER A 111 33.89 3.61 4.86
N ALA A 112 33.31 4.72 5.33
CA ALA A 112 32.86 4.86 6.72
C ALA A 112 31.74 3.87 7.07
N ILE A 113 30.77 3.66 6.17
CA ILE A 113 29.69 2.67 6.35
C ILE A 113 30.26 1.25 6.40
N SER A 114 31.17 0.91 5.49
CA SER A 114 31.82 -0.41 5.48
C SER A 114 32.53 -0.70 6.81
N GLN A 115 33.23 0.30 7.36
CA GLN A 115 33.88 0.19 8.67
C GLN A 115 32.87 0.02 9.81
N GLU A 116 31.78 0.79 9.81
CA GLU A 116 30.72 0.70 10.83
C GLU A 116 29.99 -0.66 10.78
N LEU A 117 29.64 -1.15 9.59
CA LEU A 117 29.05 -2.48 9.41
C LEU A 117 29.97 -3.57 9.96
N LYS A 118 31.28 -3.49 9.71
CA LYS A 118 32.28 -4.41 10.25
C LYS A 118 32.34 -4.36 11.78
N GLN A 119 32.28 -3.18 12.40
CA GLN A 119 32.24 -3.03 13.86
C GLN A 119 31.00 -3.67 14.49
N LEU A 120 29.87 -3.65 13.77
CA LEU A 120 28.64 -4.36 14.15
C LEU A 120 28.68 -5.86 13.83
N GLY A 121 29.81 -6.38 13.34
CA GLY A 121 30.02 -7.77 12.97
C GLY A 121 29.31 -8.19 11.68
N ILE A 122 28.88 -7.25 10.83
CA ILE A 122 28.39 -7.54 9.48
C ILE A 122 29.61 -7.60 8.56
N GLU A 123 30.06 -8.82 8.27
CA GLU A 123 31.32 -9.08 7.55
C GLU A 123 31.10 -9.61 6.13
N GLY A 124 32.20 -9.87 5.42
CA GLY A 124 32.21 -10.42 4.07
C GLY A 124 31.63 -9.45 3.05
N VAL A 125 30.82 -9.97 2.12
CA VAL A 125 30.26 -9.16 1.02
C VAL A 125 29.19 -8.17 1.52
N LEU A 126 28.46 -8.47 2.61
CA LEU A 126 27.50 -7.52 3.18
C LEU A 126 28.19 -6.35 3.89
N GLY A 127 29.36 -6.58 4.48
CA GLY A 127 30.16 -5.54 5.13
C GLY A 127 30.90 -4.64 4.14
N ARG A 128 30.81 -4.89 2.83
CA ARG A 128 31.44 -4.08 1.78
C ARG A 128 30.39 -3.21 1.10
N VAL A 129 30.54 -1.90 1.23
CA VAL A 129 29.76 -0.90 0.51
C VAL A 129 30.69 -0.19 -0.45
N GLU A 130 30.32 -0.14 -1.72
CA GLU A 130 31.09 0.51 -2.78
C GLU A 130 30.42 1.84 -3.17
N ALA A 131 31.18 2.72 -3.83
CA ALA A 131 30.63 3.95 -4.38
C ALA A 131 29.79 3.62 -5.62
N CYS A 132 28.63 4.26 -5.78
CA CYS A 132 27.73 3.90 -6.85
C CYS A 132 28.22 4.33 -8.25
N SER A 133 27.82 3.57 -9.26
CA SER A 133 28.03 3.99 -10.65
C SER A 133 27.25 5.28 -10.97
N ALA A 134 27.66 6.00 -12.03
CA ALA A 134 26.94 7.20 -12.46
C ALA A 134 25.49 6.89 -12.90
N GLY A 135 25.26 5.72 -13.51
CA GLY A 135 23.93 5.28 -13.91
C GLY A 135 23.04 5.00 -12.71
N ASP A 136 23.57 4.29 -11.72
CA ASP A 136 22.87 3.98 -10.48
C ASP A 136 22.55 5.23 -9.64
N ARG A 137 23.46 6.22 -9.63
CA ARG A 137 23.20 7.53 -9.02
C ARG A 137 22.01 8.23 -9.67
N ALA A 138 21.95 8.26 -11.00
CA ALA A 138 20.85 8.88 -11.72
C ALA A 138 19.50 8.21 -11.41
N ILE A 139 19.50 6.88 -11.24
CA ILE A 139 18.32 6.09 -10.85
C ILE A 139 17.87 6.43 -9.42
N LEU A 140 18.82 6.57 -8.49
CA LEU A 140 18.55 6.97 -7.12
C LEU A 140 17.93 8.38 -7.08
N ASP A 141 18.48 9.34 -7.82
CA ASP A 141 17.98 10.72 -7.87
C ASP A 141 16.58 10.82 -8.50
N GLU A 142 16.33 10.11 -9.60
CA GLU A 142 15.00 10.02 -10.22
C GLU A 142 13.96 9.48 -9.22
N SER A 143 14.29 8.38 -8.54
CA SER A 143 13.40 7.73 -7.58
C SER A 143 13.16 8.62 -6.36
N TRP A 144 14.18 9.36 -5.92
CA TRP A 144 14.07 10.35 -4.86
C TRP A 144 13.13 11.50 -5.25
N HIS A 145 13.26 12.07 -6.44
CA HIS A 145 12.36 13.13 -6.90
C HIS A 145 10.90 12.67 -6.92
N ALA A 146 10.63 11.46 -7.42
CA ALA A 146 9.30 10.88 -7.39
C ALA A 146 8.75 10.71 -5.95
N LEU A 147 9.59 10.25 -5.02
CA LEU A 147 9.23 10.16 -3.61
C LEU A 147 8.95 11.53 -2.99
N LEU A 148 9.81 12.52 -3.24
CA LEU A 148 9.70 13.86 -2.67
C LEU A 148 8.43 14.57 -3.16
N GLU A 149 8.09 14.47 -4.44
CA GLU A 149 6.84 15.02 -4.98
C GLU A 149 5.61 14.36 -4.34
N ARG A 150 5.66 13.05 -4.09
CA ARG A 150 4.60 12.36 -3.34
C ARG A 150 4.50 12.87 -1.90
N LEU A 151 5.61 13.04 -1.20
CA LEU A 151 5.64 13.60 0.16
C LEU A 151 5.08 15.03 0.19
N ARG A 152 5.49 15.89 -0.76
CA ARG A 152 4.97 17.25 -0.93
C ARG A 152 3.47 17.26 -1.22
N GLY A 153 2.98 16.35 -2.06
CA GLY A 153 1.54 16.23 -2.33
C GLY A 153 0.73 15.92 -1.07
N MET A 154 1.25 15.05 -0.19
CA MET A 154 0.60 14.71 1.08
C MET A 154 0.54 15.89 2.06
N THR A 155 1.57 16.75 2.10
CA THR A 155 1.58 17.92 2.99
C THR A 155 0.86 19.13 2.40
N GLN A 156 0.95 19.37 1.09
CA GLN A 156 0.21 20.46 0.43
C GLN A 156 -1.29 20.20 0.35
N GLY A 157 -1.71 18.94 0.24
CA GLY A 157 -3.10 18.54 0.34
C GLY A 157 -3.73 18.86 1.71
N ALA A 158 -2.92 19.08 2.74
CA ALA A 158 -3.38 19.57 4.03
C ALA A 158 -3.55 21.11 4.09
N SER A 159 -2.82 21.89 3.27
CA SER A 159 -2.77 23.36 3.38
C SER A 159 -3.56 24.15 2.33
N LYS A 160 -3.87 23.63 1.14
CA LYS A 160 -4.64 24.38 0.11
C LYS A 160 -6.15 24.40 0.34
N GLN A 161 -6.60 25.00 1.45
CA GLN A 161 -7.92 25.63 1.53
C GLN A 161 -7.81 26.95 2.30
N HIS A 162 -8.12 28.04 1.60
CA HIS A 162 -8.29 29.45 2.02
C HIS A 162 -7.05 30.29 2.35
N THR A 163 -6.55 30.99 1.32
CA THR A 163 -6.27 32.44 1.42
C THR A 163 -6.69 33.12 0.12
N GLY A 164 -7.96 33.54 0.07
CA GLY A 164 -8.35 34.71 -0.73
C GLY A 164 -8.18 35.96 0.15
N PRO A 165 -7.99 37.16 -0.43
CA PRO A 165 -7.64 38.35 0.32
C PRO A 165 -8.84 38.81 1.16
N GLN A 166 -8.67 38.89 2.48
CA GLN A 166 -9.61 39.56 3.37
C GLN A 166 -8.86 40.48 4.31
N ASP A 167 -9.06 41.77 4.05
CA ASP A 167 -9.16 42.81 5.07
C ASP A 167 -10.22 42.46 6.13
N ALA A 168 -10.07 43.10 7.29
CA ALA A 168 -10.96 43.15 8.45
C ALA A 168 -10.81 42.04 9.51
N THR A 169 -10.09 42.42 10.56
CA THR A 169 -10.31 42.10 11.98
C THR A 169 -11.64 41.39 12.29
N ALA A 170 -11.57 40.08 12.58
CA ALA A 170 -12.68 39.30 13.12
C ALA A 170 -12.39 38.87 14.56
N THR A 171 -13.22 39.39 15.45
CA THR A 171 -13.42 38.98 16.84
C THR A 171 -13.77 37.49 16.88
N ALA A 172 -13.00 36.70 17.63
CA ALA A 172 -13.21 35.25 17.76
C ALA A 172 -14.60 34.98 18.37
N SER A 173 -15.50 34.43 17.56
CA SER A 173 -16.78 33.90 18.06
C SER A 173 -16.52 32.64 18.91
N PRO A 174 -17.28 32.43 20.00
CA PRO A 174 -17.13 31.25 20.85
C PRO A 174 -17.42 29.97 20.05
N ALA A 175 -16.60 28.92 20.28
CA ALA A 175 -16.73 27.63 19.63
C ALA A 175 -18.10 26.99 19.94
N VAL A 176 -18.81 26.55 18.90
CA VAL A 176 -20.10 25.85 19.04
C VAL A 176 -19.85 24.44 19.61
N GLU A 177 -20.51 24.11 20.72
CA GLU A 177 -20.41 22.80 21.36
C GLU A 177 -20.98 21.68 20.46
N LEU A 178 -20.34 20.50 20.47
CA LEU A 178 -20.83 19.34 19.72
C LEU A 178 -22.19 18.88 20.25
N GLY A 179 -23.11 18.54 19.35
CA GLY A 179 -24.50 18.20 19.68
C GLY A 179 -25.49 19.37 19.59
N ASP A 180 -25.01 20.62 19.53
CA ASP A 180 -25.88 21.78 19.35
C ASP A 180 -26.49 21.81 17.94
N ARG A 181 -27.80 21.54 17.85
CA ARG A 181 -28.57 21.58 16.59
C ARG A 181 -29.11 22.97 16.23
N SER A 182 -28.90 23.96 17.09
CA SER A 182 -29.40 25.33 16.91
C SER A 182 -28.48 26.17 16.03
N LYS A 183 -27.24 25.73 15.79
CA LYS A 183 -26.23 26.46 15.01
C LYS A 183 -25.49 25.55 14.04
N CYS A 184 -25.00 26.14 12.95
CA CYS A 184 -24.09 25.46 12.04
C CYS A 184 -22.69 25.40 12.66
N HIS A 185 -22.13 24.20 12.86
CA HIS A 185 -20.77 24.02 13.40
C HIS A 185 -19.67 24.60 12.51
N GLY A 186 -19.92 24.78 11.21
CA GLY A 186 -18.92 25.33 10.30
C GLY A 186 -18.87 26.85 10.21
N CYS A 187 -20.02 27.53 10.29
CA CYS A 187 -20.08 29.00 10.14
C CYS A 187 -20.62 29.74 11.37
N GLY A 188 -21.06 29.03 12.42
CA GLY A 188 -21.58 29.59 13.66
C GLY A 188 -22.99 30.19 13.58
N SER A 189 -23.56 30.36 12.39
CA SER A 189 -24.88 30.96 12.20
C SER A 189 -26.01 30.09 12.78
N ASN A 190 -27.03 30.75 13.35
CA ASN A 190 -28.22 30.09 13.87
C ASN A 190 -29.00 29.38 12.76
N ARG A 191 -29.64 28.27 13.12
CA ARG A 191 -30.48 27.45 12.23
C ARG A 191 -31.58 28.25 11.56
N GLU A 192 -32.15 29.24 12.25
CA GLU A 192 -33.26 30.08 11.76
C GLU A 192 -32.88 30.93 10.54
N VAL A 193 -31.59 31.15 10.30
CA VAL A 193 -31.08 31.88 9.13
C VAL A 193 -31.22 31.06 7.85
N PHE A 194 -31.35 29.74 7.95
CA PHE A 194 -31.38 28.85 6.79
C PHE A 194 -32.80 28.35 6.49
N PRO A 195 -33.22 28.33 5.22
CA PRO A 195 -34.53 27.80 4.82
C PRO A 195 -34.61 26.27 4.97
N GLU A 196 -33.47 25.56 4.83
CA GLU A 196 -33.37 24.12 5.01
C GLU A 196 -32.93 23.75 6.44
N PRO A 197 -33.37 22.58 6.97
CA PRO A 197 -32.83 22.06 8.22
C PRO A 197 -31.34 21.72 8.08
N LEU A 198 -30.59 21.92 9.16
CA LEU A 198 -29.17 21.55 9.21
C LEU A 198 -29.01 20.04 8.99
N LYS A 199 -27.95 19.66 8.30
CA LYS A 199 -27.56 18.29 7.94
C LYS A 199 -26.52 17.79 8.94
N LYS A 200 -26.71 16.60 9.49
CA LYS A 200 -25.77 15.97 10.42
C LYS A 200 -24.54 15.43 9.69
N CYS A 201 -23.37 15.49 10.33
CA CYS A 201 -22.17 14.81 9.86
C CYS A 201 -22.43 13.31 9.73
N SER A 202 -22.24 12.72 8.55
CA SER A 202 -22.50 11.30 8.32
C SER A 202 -21.58 10.36 9.10
N ALA A 203 -20.39 10.82 9.52
CA ALA A 203 -19.40 10.00 10.20
C ALA A 203 -19.59 9.97 11.73
N CYS A 204 -19.76 11.12 12.38
CA CYS A 204 -19.90 11.19 13.83
C CYS A 204 -21.33 11.50 14.31
N ALA A 205 -22.19 12.02 13.43
CA ALA A 205 -23.55 12.51 13.72
C ALA A 205 -23.70 13.53 14.87
N GLN A 206 -22.60 14.07 15.41
CA GLN A 206 -22.57 15.05 16.51
C GLN A 206 -22.46 16.51 16.03
N ALA A 207 -22.08 16.74 14.77
CA ALA A 207 -21.98 18.09 14.19
C ALA A 207 -23.05 18.32 13.13
N TRP A 208 -23.54 19.57 13.05
CA TRP A 208 -24.62 20.00 12.17
C TRP A 208 -24.14 21.09 11.22
N TYR A 209 -24.50 20.99 9.94
CA TYR A 209 -24.05 21.87 8.88
C TYR A 209 -25.21 22.28 7.98
N HIS A 210 -25.31 23.55 7.59
CA HIS A 210 -26.37 23.96 6.66
C HIS A 210 -26.14 23.43 5.23
N SER A 211 -24.89 23.10 4.87
CA SER A 211 -24.51 22.61 3.55
C SER A 211 -23.31 21.65 3.63
N GLN A 212 -23.15 20.82 2.59
CA GLN A 212 -21.99 19.93 2.47
C GLN A 212 -20.68 20.73 2.32
N ASP A 213 -20.73 21.90 1.70
CA ASP A 213 -19.55 22.75 1.52
C ASP A 213 -19.07 23.34 2.85
N CYS A 214 -20.01 23.77 3.71
CA CYS A 214 -19.68 24.23 5.06
C CYS A 214 -19.08 23.10 5.92
N GLN A 215 -19.56 21.85 5.75
CA GLN A 215 -18.94 20.68 6.37
C GLN A 215 -17.51 20.45 5.88
N ARG A 216 -17.26 20.57 4.56
CA ARG A 216 -15.92 20.39 3.97
C ARG A 216 -14.94 21.45 4.46
N GLN A 217 -15.38 22.72 4.56
CA GLN A 217 -14.55 23.82 5.07
C GLN A 217 -14.19 23.61 6.55
N HIS A 218 -15.16 23.21 7.37
CA HIS A 218 -14.93 22.94 8.80
C HIS A 218 -14.17 21.62 9.05
N TRP A 219 -13.97 20.77 8.04
CA TRP A 219 -13.42 19.42 8.23
C TRP A 219 -12.07 19.40 8.94
N LYS A 220 -11.15 20.34 8.66
CA LYS A 220 -9.82 20.36 9.28
C LYS A 220 -9.91 20.48 10.82
N GLN A 221 -10.81 21.32 11.30
CA GLN A 221 -11.06 21.54 12.73
C GLN A 221 -11.91 20.39 13.31
N HIS A 222 -12.94 19.97 12.58
CA HIS A 222 -13.84 18.91 13.01
C HIS A 222 -13.18 17.52 13.04
N LYS A 223 -12.21 17.21 12.17
CA LYS A 223 -11.68 15.85 11.93
C LYS A 223 -11.28 15.13 13.22
N ARG A 224 -10.56 15.80 14.11
CA ARG A 224 -10.10 15.20 15.39
C ARG A 224 -11.30 14.80 16.26
N ALA A 225 -12.28 15.70 16.40
CA ALA A 225 -13.49 15.43 17.16
C ALA A 225 -14.42 14.43 16.45
N CYS A 226 -14.46 14.44 15.12
CA CYS A 226 -15.22 13.49 14.31
C CYS A 226 -14.70 12.08 14.52
N LEU A 227 -13.38 11.88 14.47
CA LEU A 227 -12.75 10.58 14.70
C LEU A 227 -12.97 10.11 16.14
N ALA A 228 -12.86 11.00 17.13
CA ALA A 228 -13.12 10.66 18.53
C ALA A 228 -14.57 10.21 18.77
N ASN A 229 -15.53 10.82 18.06
CA ASN A 229 -16.95 10.53 18.20
C ASN A 229 -17.50 9.54 17.16
N ARG A 230 -16.66 9.02 16.27
CA ARG A 230 -17.04 8.06 15.22
C ARG A 230 -17.53 6.73 15.81
N SER A 231 -17.15 6.45 17.05
CA SER A 231 -17.41 5.17 17.73
C SER A 231 -18.76 5.09 18.46
N GLY A 232 -19.56 6.17 18.50
CA GLY A 232 -20.67 6.29 19.46
C GLY A 232 -22.09 6.10 18.92
N VAL A 233 -22.36 6.29 17.63
CA VAL A 233 -23.76 6.54 17.19
C VAL A 233 -24.52 5.27 16.78
N ASN A 234 -24.47 4.27 17.66
CA ASN A 234 -25.51 3.24 17.77
C ASN A 234 -25.61 2.61 19.18
N ALA A 235 -25.04 3.27 20.20
CA ALA A 235 -25.28 2.90 21.60
C ALA A 235 -26.30 3.88 22.20
N SER A 236 -27.59 3.57 22.06
CA SER A 236 -28.59 4.06 23.02
C SER A 236 -28.22 3.55 24.42
N PRO A 237 -28.43 4.34 25.49
CA PRO A 237 -27.98 3.97 26.83
C PRO A 237 -28.87 2.94 27.56
N ASP A 238 -29.88 2.37 26.90
CA ASP A 238 -30.75 1.36 27.49
C ASP A 238 -30.78 0.10 26.61
N SER A 239 -29.99 -0.93 26.96
CA SER A 239 -30.31 -2.35 26.80
C SER A 239 -29.10 -3.24 27.15
N THR A 240 -29.15 -3.77 28.36
CA THR A 240 -28.75 -5.11 28.82
C THR A 240 -28.23 -6.06 27.73
N SER A 241 -26.96 -6.47 27.88
CA SER A 241 -26.33 -7.72 27.37
C SER A 241 -26.80 -8.26 26.01
N GLY A 242 -26.20 -7.78 24.92
CA GLY A 242 -26.22 -8.45 23.63
C GLY A 242 -25.00 -8.05 22.81
N ALA A 243 -24.01 -8.94 22.72
CA ALA A 243 -22.79 -8.71 21.96
C ALA A 243 -23.13 -8.46 20.48
N LYS A 244 -23.13 -7.20 20.05
CA LYS A 244 -23.14 -6.87 18.61
C LYS A 244 -21.81 -7.37 18.03
N PRO A 245 -21.82 -8.15 16.94
CA PRO A 245 -20.60 -8.62 16.31
C PRO A 245 -19.81 -7.40 15.86
N SER A 246 -18.62 -7.22 16.40
CA SER A 246 -17.63 -6.34 15.81
C SER A 246 -17.52 -6.71 14.33
N LEU A 247 -17.41 -5.70 13.46
CA LEU A 247 -16.94 -5.90 12.09
C LEU A 247 -15.50 -6.38 12.19
N GLU A 248 -15.32 -7.66 12.49
CA GLU A 248 -14.00 -8.27 12.51
C GLU A 248 -13.43 -8.17 11.10
N GLU A 249 -12.24 -7.59 11.04
CA GLU A 249 -11.48 -7.48 9.81
C GLU A 249 -11.25 -8.90 9.26
N PRO A 250 -11.48 -9.16 7.95
CA PRO A 250 -11.38 -10.50 7.37
C PRO A 250 -10.09 -11.25 7.68
N TYR A 251 -8.97 -10.52 7.78
CA TYR A 251 -7.68 -11.06 8.18
C TYR A 251 -7.67 -11.60 9.61
N THR A 252 -8.23 -10.83 10.54
CA THR A 252 -8.34 -11.20 11.95
C THR A 252 -9.29 -12.39 12.12
N TYR A 253 -10.47 -12.35 11.48
CA TYR A 253 -11.40 -13.47 11.50
C TYR A 253 -10.75 -14.75 10.94
N TYR A 254 -10.11 -14.66 9.77
CA TYR A 254 -9.44 -15.78 9.14
C TYR A 254 -8.41 -16.43 10.10
N ASN A 255 -7.50 -15.62 10.64
CA ASN A 255 -6.40 -16.13 11.44
C ASN A 255 -6.80 -16.55 12.87
N GLN A 256 -7.81 -15.91 13.47
CA GLN A 256 -8.17 -16.14 14.87
C GLN A 256 -9.40 -17.04 15.07
N VAL A 257 -10.33 -17.04 14.12
CA VAL A 257 -11.63 -17.74 14.21
C VAL A 257 -11.69 -18.89 13.21
N ALA A 258 -11.62 -18.62 11.90
CA ALA A 258 -11.84 -19.62 10.86
C ALA A 258 -10.90 -20.82 11.01
N ARG A 259 -9.60 -20.60 11.23
CA ARG A 259 -8.61 -21.69 11.36
C ARG A 259 -8.84 -22.63 12.54
N LYS A 260 -9.64 -22.22 13.53
CA LYS A 260 -10.01 -23.06 14.69
C LYS A 260 -11.35 -23.79 14.48
N SER A 261 -12.14 -23.39 13.48
CA SER A 261 -13.42 -24.02 13.16
C SER A 261 -13.21 -25.32 12.39
N PRO A 262 -13.78 -26.46 12.81
CA PRO A 262 -13.65 -27.74 12.10
C PRO A 262 -14.05 -27.67 10.63
N ASP A 263 -15.16 -26.98 10.32
CA ASP A 263 -15.66 -26.85 8.94
C ASP A 263 -14.71 -26.05 8.06
N ALA A 264 -14.20 -24.94 8.59
CA ALA A 264 -13.21 -24.12 7.89
C ALA A 264 -11.87 -24.86 7.74
N GLN A 265 -11.44 -25.66 8.73
CA GLN A 265 -10.27 -26.52 8.58
C GLN A 265 -10.45 -27.57 7.49
N ASN A 266 -11.63 -28.17 7.39
CA ASN A 266 -11.95 -29.11 6.31
C ASN A 266 -11.86 -28.43 4.94
N LEU A 267 -12.44 -27.23 4.81
CA LEU A 267 -12.34 -26.42 3.61
C LEU A 267 -10.88 -26.04 3.29
N LEU A 268 -10.10 -25.60 4.28
CA LEU A 268 -8.68 -25.29 4.11
C LEU A 268 -7.87 -26.49 3.59
N ARG A 269 -8.09 -27.68 4.15
CA ARG A 269 -7.45 -28.91 3.68
C ARG A 269 -7.87 -29.26 2.24
N ALA A 270 -9.14 -29.08 1.89
CA ALA A 270 -9.63 -29.25 0.52
C ALA A 270 -8.95 -28.26 -0.46
N LEU A 271 -8.65 -27.05 0.01
CA LEU A 271 -7.88 -26.03 -0.72
C LEU A 271 -6.34 -26.23 -0.60
N ARG A 272 -5.87 -27.35 -0.04
CA ARG A 272 -4.44 -27.65 0.20
C ARG A 272 -3.71 -26.60 1.04
N LEU A 273 -4.41 -25.93 1.94
CA LEU A 273 -3.86 -24.95 2.87
C LEU A 273 -3.65 -25.61 4.23
N ASP A 274 -2.52 -25.32 4.86
CA ASP A 274 -2.25 -25.80 6.22
C ASP A 274 -3.03 -24.95 7.24
N PRO A 275 -3.97 -25.53 8.01
CA PRO A 275 -4.70 -24.81 9.05
C PRO A 275 -3.84 -24.38 10.25
N ALA A 276 -2.59 -24.86 10.39
CA ALA A 276 -1.66 -24.44 11.43
C ALA A 276 -0.76 -23.24 11.05
N SER A 277 -0.32 -23.12 9.79
CA SER A 277 0.56 -22.03 9.32
C SER A 277 -0.14 -20.68 9.06
N PRO A 278 0.10 -19.61 9.84
CA PRO A 278 -0.55 -18.30 9.64
C PRO A 278 -0.25 -17.74 8.23
N GLU A 279 -1.28 -17.23 7.55
CA GLU A 279 -1.18 -16.71 6.18
C GLU A 279 -2.06 -15.46 6.02
N GLY A 280 -1.76 -14.66 5.00
CA GLY A 280 -2.68 -13.60 4.54
C GLY A 280 -3.95 -14.17 3.91
N THR A 281 -4.92 -13.31 3.62
CA THR A 281 -6.22 -13.70 3.04
C THR A 281 -6.18 -13.93 1.52
N ALA A 282 -5.15 -13.41 0.83
CA ALA A 282 -5.05 -13.45 -0.63
C ALA A 282 -4.96 -14.89 -1.19
N LYS A 283 -4.10 -15.73 -0.60
CA LYS A 283 -3.88 -17.11 -1.06
C LYS A 283 -5.12 -18.00 -0.84
N PRO A 284 -5.78 -18.00 0.34
CA PRO A 284 -7.05 -18.70 0.52
C PRO A 284 -8.15 -18.23 -0.44
N LEU A 285 -8.29 -16.91 -0.62
CA LEU A 285 -9.29 -16.34 -1.52
C LEU A 285 -9.07 -16.81 -2.97
N ARG A 286 -7.83 -16.75 -3.43
CA ARG A 286 -7.46 -17.21 -4.76
C ARG A 286 -7.74 -18.70 -4.97
N ARG A 287 -7.45 -19.54 -3.97
CA ARG A 287 -7.70 -20.98 -4.09
C ARG A 287 -9.18 -21.34 -4.10
N LEU A 288 -10.03 -20.59 -3.36
CA LEU A 288 -11.48 -20.71 -3.50
C LEU A 288 -11.93 -20.43 -4.94
N VAL A 289 -11.42 -19.37 -5.56
CA VAL A 289 -11.76 -19.01 -6.94
C VAL A 289 -11.29 -20.07 -7.94
N ILE A 290 -10.06 -20.60 -7.77
CA ILE A 290 -9.49 -21.61 -8.67
C ILE A 290 -10.29 -22.92 -8.65
N THR A 291 -10.78 -23.32 -7.48
CA THR A 291 -11.58 -24.54 -7.30
C THR A 291 -13.07 -24.32 -7.57
N GLY A 292 -13.49 -23.08 -7.83
CA GLY A 292 -14.91 -22.73 -7.98
C GLY A 292 -15.71 -22.84 -6.69
N GLN A 293 -15.02 -22.82 -5.54
CA GLN A 293 -15.62 -22.90 -4.21
C GLN A 293 -15.82 -21.52 -3.57
N ASP A 294 -15.68 -20.43 -4.33
CA ASP A 294 -15.89 -19.04 -3.90
C ASP A 294 -17.36 -18.66 -3.68
N SER A 295 -18.14 -19.56 -3.09
CA SER A 295 -19.54 -19.35 -2.71
C SER A 295 -19.68 -18.35 -1.55
N PRO A 296 -20.82 -17.67 -1.41
CA PRO A 296 -21.06 -16.76 -0.29
C PRO A 296 -20.89 -17.43 1.08
N GLU A 297 -21.24 -18.71 1.19
CA GLU A 297 -21.12 -19.53 2.40
C GLU A 297 -19.65 -19.78 2.75
N ASN A 298 -18.84 -20.19 1.77
CA ASN A 298 -17.40 -20.43 1.98
C ASN A 298 -16.62 -19.14 2.24
N MET A 299 -17.02 -18.03 1.60
CA MET A 299 -16.46 -16.71 1.87
C MET A 299 -16.74 -16.29 3.32
N LYS A 300 -17.97 -16.48 3.80
CA LYS A 300 -18.31 -16.21 5.21
C LYS A 300 -17.57 -17.14 6.17
N LEU A 301 -17.44 -18.41 5.81
CA LEU A 301 -16.77 -19.42 6.64
C LEU A 301 -15.28 -19.11 6.84
N LEU A 302 -14.57 -18.64 5.82
CA LEU A 302 -13.14 -18.32 5.94
C LEU A 302 -12.86 -16.88 6.40
N PHE A 303 -13.68 -15.92 6.00
CA PHE A 303 -13.36 -14.49 6.12
C PHE A 303 -14.36 -13.69 6.95
N GLY A 304 -15.34 -14.37 7.55
CA GLY A 304 -16.30 -13.78 8.46
C GLY A 304 -17.59 -13.31 7.80
N PRO A 305 -18.63 -13.02 8.59
CA PRO A 305 -19.98 -12.75 8.10
C PRO A 305 -20.07 -11.51 7.19
N SER A 306 -19.17 -10.55 7.35
CA SER A 306 -19.06 -9.30 6.58
C SER A 306 -18.18 -9.43 5.33
N SER A 307 -17.61 -10.60 5.05
CA SER A 307 -16.67 -10.82 3.95
C SER A 307 -17.21 -10.42 2.57
N LEU A 308 -18.50 -10.64 2.30
CA LEU A 308 -19.13 -10.28 1.02
C LEU A 308 -19.12 -8.77 0.75
N VAL A 309 -19.01 -7.96 1.80
CA VAL A 309 -18.90 -6.50 1.68
C VAL A 309 -17.44 -6.09 1.74
N ASN A 310 -16.71 -6.59 2.73
CA ASN A 310 -15.34 -6.16 3.05
C ASN A 310 -14.28 -6.69 2.09
N MET A 311 -14.57 -7.79 1.38
CA MET A 311 -13.64 -8.41 0.43
C MET A 311 -14.18 -8.42 -1.00
N LYS A 312 -15.22 -7.63 -1.28
CA LYS A 312 -15.87 -7.63 -2.59
C LYS A 312 -14.88 -7.31 -3.71
N GLU A 313 -14.07 -6.27 -3.51
CA GLU A 313 -13.11 -5.81 -4.51
C GLU A 313 -11.98 -6.83 -4.71
N GLU A 314 -11.42 -7.37 -3.63
CA GLU A 314 -10.38 -8.40 -3.67
C GLU A 314 -10.88 -9.69 -4.32
N HIS A 315 -12.12 -10.09 -4.03
CA HIS A 315 -12.75 -11.26 -4.63
C HIS A 315 -12.97 -11.06 -6.12
N GLU A 316 -13.53 -9.93 -6.54
CA GLU A 316 -13.68 -9.58 -7.96
C GLU A 316 -12.33 -9.57 -8.67
N ASN A 317 -11.30 -8.96 -8.07
CA ASN A 317 -9.95 -8.91 -8.63
C ASN A 317 -9.32 -10.31 -8.75
N ALA A 318 -9.43 -11.15 -7.72
CA ALA A 318 -8.97 -12.53 -7.75
C ALA A 318 -9.67 -13.33 -8.85
N ARG A 319 -10.98 -13.13 -9.04
CA ARG A 319 -11.75 -13.73 -10.12
C ARG A 319 -11.25 -13.34 -11.50
N ILE A 320 -11.10 -12.05 -11.76
CA ILE A 320 -10.59 -11.58 -13.06
C ILE A 320 -9.19 -12.14 -13.33
N GLN A 321 -8.29 -12.12 -12.34
CA GLN A 321 -6.94 -12.65 -12.50
C GLN A 321 -6.92 -14.15 -12.83
N VAL A 322 -7.76 -14.95 -12.15
CA VAL A 322 -7.85 -16.40 -12.42
C VAL A 322 -8.50 -16.65 -13.79
N LEU A 323 -9.56 -15.93 -14.15
CA LEU A 323 -10.23 -16.08 -15.45
C LEU A 323 -9.37 -15.65 -16.64
N LEU A 324 -8.43 -14.70 -16.46
CA LEU A 324 -7.51 -14.29 -17.51
C LEU A 324 -6.55 -15.40 -17.95
N ASP A 325 -6.28 -16.36 -17.07
CA ASP A 325 -5.38 -17.49 -17.25
C ASP A 325 -4.03 -17.09 -17.91
N PRO A 326 -3.20 -16.34 -17.18
CA PRO A 326 -2.04 -15.68 -17.76
C PRO A 326 -1.01 -16.72 -18.27
N PRO A 327 -0.40 -16.52 -19.45
CA PRO A 327 0.54 -17.48 -20.03
C PRO A 327 1.88 -17.48 -19.29
N ARG A 328 2.67 -18.54 -19.49
CA ARG A 328 4.08 -18.57 -19.09
C ARG A 328 4.82 -17.33 -19.64
N GLY A 329 5.74 -16.77 -18.86
CA GLY A 329 6.47 -15.55 -19.21
C GLY A 329 5.79 -14.24 -18.77
N SER A 330 4.55 -14.32 -18.29
CA SER A 330 3.87 -13.18 -17.69
C SER A 330 4.21 -13.02 -16.19
N PRO A 331 4.30 -11.79 -15.66
CA PRO A 331 4.42 -11.54 -14.23
C PRO A 331 3.33 -12.23 -13.40
N SER A 332 2.08 -12.20 -13.88
CA SER A 332 0.95 -12.84 -13.20
C SER A 332 1.06 -14.36 -13.17
N TYR A 333 1.64 -15.01 -14.19
CA TYR A 333 1.92 -16.45 -14.14
C TYR A 333 2.92 -16.81 -13.05
N ASN A 334 4.00 -16.03 -12.92
CA ASN A 334 5.00 -16.25 -11.87
C ASN A 334 4.40 -16.08 -10.46
N LEU A 335 3.58 -15.04 -10.26
CA LEU A 335 2.86 -14.85 -9.01
C LEU A 335 1.87 -16.00 -8.75
N SER A 336 1.14 -16.44 -9.78
CA SER A 336 0.21 -17.56 -9.71
C SER A 336 0.92 -18.86 -9.31
N LYS A 337 2.10 -19.14 -9.86
CA LYS A 337 2.91 -20.32 -9.53
C LYS A 337 3.26 -20.42 -8.04
N PHE A 338 3.38 -19.29 -7.35
CA PHE A 338 3.69 -19.27 -5.91
C PHE A 338 2.44 -19.45 -5.05
N MET A 339 1.31 -18.88 -5.46
CA MET A 339 0.06 -18.95 -4.70
C MET A 339 -0.70 -20.27 -4.93
N ASP A 340 -0.60 -20.78 -6.15
CA ASP A 340 -1.38 -21.92 -6.63
C ASP A 340 -0.63 -23.21 -6.33
N ASP A 341 -1.37 -24.19 -5.84
CA ASP A 341 -0.86 -25.54 -5.73
C ASP A 341 -1.11 -26.25 -7.07
N PRO A 342 -0.07 -26.72 -7.79
CA PRO A 342 -0.24 -27.36 -9.10
C PRO A 342 -1.05 -28.66 -9.03
N SER A 343 -1.21 -29.25 -7.83
CA SER A 343 -2.06 -30.44 -7.62
C SER A 343 -3.53 -30.11 -7.36
N LEU A 344 -3.87 -28.83 -7.22
CA LEU A 344 -5.25 -28.40 -6.99
C LEU A 344 -6.05 -28.51 -8.29
N ALA A 345 -7.16 -29.24 -8.25
CA ALA A 345 -8.05 -29.35 -9.41
C ALA A 345 -8.64 -27.98 -9.75
N ARG A 346 -8.38 -27.52 -10.96
CA ARG A 346 -8.90 -26.25 -11.45
C ARG A 346 -10.33 -26.44 -11.95
N SER A 347 -11.28 -25.83 -11.25
CA SER A 347 -12.72 -25.90 -11.54
C SER A 347 -13.34 -24.50 -11.45
N VAL A 348 -12.70 -23.52 -12.10
CA VAL A 348 -13.11 -22.12 -12.07
C VAL A 348 -14.53 -22.00 -12.61
N ARG A 349 -15.44 -21.43 -11.82
CA ARG A 349 -16.81 -21.17 -12.28
C ARG A 349 -16.83 -20.18 -13.46
N PRO A 350 -17.76 -20.33 -14.44
CA PRO A 350 -17.86 -19.43 -15.58
C PRO A 350 -17.95 -17.95 -15.17
N PRO A 351 -17.48 -17.03 -16.03
CA PRO A 351 -17.58 -15.60 -15.76
C PRO A 351 -19.06 -15.16 -15.71
N THR A 352 -19.38 -14.27 -14.78
CA THR A 352 -20.64 -13.51 -14.82
C THR A 352 -20.61 -12.50 -15.97
N GLU A 353 -21.75 -11.92 -16.34
CA GLU A 353 -21.80 -10.89 -17.40
C GLU A 353 -20.89 -9.68 -17.09
N ALA A 354 -20.88 -9.22 -15.83
CA ALA A 354 -20.02 -8.12 -15.39
C ALA A 354 -18.52 -8.49 -15.48
N GLU A 355 -18.17 -9.73 -15.12
CA GLU A 355 -16.81 -10.24 -15.24
C GLU A 355 -16.40 -10.39 -16.70
N GLN A 356 -17.29 -10.88 -17.56
CA GLN A 356 -17.07 -11.00 -18.99
C GLN A 356 -16.77 -9.65 -19.63
N LYS A 357 -17.50 -8.60 -19.24
CA LYS A 357 -17.23 -7.23 -19.68
C LYS A 357 -15.85 -6.75 -19.25
N LYS A 358 -15.48 -6.96 -17.98
CA LYS A 358 -14.13 -6.62 -17.47
C LYS A 358 -13.03 -7.39 -18.22
N LEU A 359 -13.23 -8.69 -18.48
CA LEU A 359 -12.29 -9.50 -19.25
C LEU A 359 -12.13 -8.98 -20.67
N GLN A 360 -13.23 -8.63 -21.35
CA GLN A 360 -13.20 -8.06 -22.69
C GLN A 360 -12.37 -6.76 -22.71
N GLU A 361 -12.62 -5.84 -21.77
CA GLU A 361 -11.83 -4.60 -21.64
C GLU A 361 -10.34 -4.89 -21.42
N VAL A 362 -9.99 -5.86 -20.56
CA VAL A 362 -8.59 -6.27 -20.34
C VAL A 362 -7.98 -6.82 -21.63
N ARG A 363 -8.69 -7.67 -22.39
CA ARG A 363 -8.19 -8.22 -23.66
C ARG A 363 -7.97 -7.13 -24.72
N GLU A 364 -8.87 -6.15 -24.79
CA GLU A 364 -8.70 -4.97 -25.66
C GLU A 364 -7.47 -4.15 -25.26
N MET A 365 -7.24 -3.93 -23.95
CA MET A 365 -6.01 -3.28 -23.47
C MET A 365 -4.77 -4.08 -23.85
N GLN A 366 -4.78 -5.42 -23.71
CA GLN A 366 -3.67 -6.27 -24.11
C GLN A 366 -3.36 -6.13 -25.61
N GLN A 367 -4.38 -6.05 -26.46
CA GLN A 367 -4.20 -5.84 -27.90
C GLN A 367 -3.54 -4.48 -28.20
N ARG A 368 -3.98 -3.40 -27.53
CA ARG A 368 -3.38 -2.06 -27.70
C ARG A 368 -1.94 -2.01 -27.20
N ILE A 369 -1.62 -2.69 -26.10
CA ILE A 369 -0.24 -2.82 -25.61
C ILE A 369 0.62 -3.51 -26.67
N ARG A 370 0.17 -4.64 -27.25
CA ARG A 370 0.92 -5.33 -28.31
C ARG A 370 1.13 -4.45 -29.55
N GLN A 371 0.14 -3.66 -29.95
CA GLN A 371 0.24 -2.76 -31.10
C GLN A 371 1.23 -1.62 -30.88
N LYS A 372 1.33 -1.11 -29.65
CA LYS A 372 2.20 0.03 -29.30
C LYS A 372 3.62 -0.38 -28.96
N ALA A 373 3.78 -1.35 -28.06
CA ALA A 373 5.09 -1.76 -27.56
C ALA A 373 5.74 -2.88 -28.41
N GLY A 374 4.94 -3.66 -29.14
CA GLY A 374 5.39 -4.91 -29.75
C GLY A 374 5.24 -6.10 -28.80
N THR A 375 5.45 -7.32 -29.33
CA THR A 375 5.36 -8.55 -28.54
C THR A 375 6.64 -8.75 -27.72
N GLY A 376 6.51 -8.96 -26.41
CA GLY A 376 7.65 -9.18 -25.51
C GLY A 376 8.35 -7.90 -25.02
N ASN A 377 7.81 -6.72 -25.34
CA ASN A 377 8.35 -5.45 -24.86
C ASN A 377 7.46 -4.84 -23.78
N THR A 378 8.08 -4.20 -22.80
CA THR A 378 7.37 -3.42 -21.79
C THR A 378 6.95 -2.08 -22.37
N PRO A 379 5.66 -1.68 -22.30
CA PRO A 379 5.21 -0.38 -22.77
C PRO A 379 5.89 0.76 -21.99
N SER A 380 6.28 1.83 -22.69
CA SER A 380 6.78 3.04 -22.04
C SER A 380 5.68 3.78 -21.27
N SER A 381 6.05 4.72 -20.40
CA SER A 381 5.08 5.61 -19.74
C SER A 381 4.23 6.40 -20.74
N GLY A 382 4.82 6.76 -21.90
CA GLY A 382 4.10 7.41 -23.00
C GLY A 382 3.07 6.50 -23.65
N ASP A 383 3.42 5.24 -23.89
CA ASP A 383 2.50 4.22 -24.41
C ASP A 383 1.35 3.96 -23.45
N MET A 384 1.65 3.79 -22.16
CA MET A 384 0.63 3.60 -21.12
C MET A 384 -0.38 4.74 -21.13
N LYS A 385 0.08 6.00 -21.13
CA LYS A 385 -0.80 7.18 -21.15
C LYS A 385 -1.64 7.20 -22.43
N SER A 386 -1.03 6.96 -23.60
CA SER A 386 -1.72 6.90 -24.88
C SER A 386 -2.82 5.83 -24.91
N ILE A 387 -2.52 4.63 -24.40
CA ILE A 387 -3.47 3.51 -24.33
C ILE A 387 -4.60 3.85 -23.36
N LEU A 388 -4.30 4.29 -22.14
CA LEU A 388 -5.31 4.62 -21.14
C LEU A 388 -6.27 5.73 -21.61
N SER A 389 -5.75 6.81 -22.18
CA SER A 389 -6.58 7.91 -22.71
C SER A 389 -7.51 7.47 -23.84
N SER A 390 -7.20 6.39 -24.55
CA SER A 390 -8.04 5.85 -25.60
C SER A 390 -9.26 5.03 -25.09
N PHE A 391 -9.41 4.88 -23.77
CA PHE A 391 -10.61 4.32 -23.11
C PHE A 391 -11.54 5.41 -22.52
N GLY A 392 -11.31 6.68 -22.86
CA GLY A 392 -12.17 7.80 -22.50
C GLY A 392 -11.57 8.75 -21.46
N PRO A 393 -12.34 9.77 -21.03
CA PRO A 393 -11.85 10.81 -20.12
C PRO A 393 -11.55 10.28 -18.71
N ASP A 394 -12.25 9.21 -18.27
CA ASP A 394 -11.99 8.53 -16.98
C ASP A 394 -10.90 7.46 -17.10
N TRP A 395 -9.78 7.81 -17.72
CA TRP A 395 -8.67 6.88 -17.91
C TRP A 395 -8.00 6.49 -16.58
N ALA A 396 -8.09 7.35 -15.56
CA ALA A 396 -7.55 7.08 -14.23
C ALA A 396 -8.24 5.87 -13.57
N GLY A 397 -9.57 5.77 -13.70
CA GLY A 397 -10.33 4.59 -13.23
C GLY A 397 -9.99 3.30 -13.97
N LYS A 398 -9.35 3.38 -15.15
CA LYS A 398 -8.92 2.23 -15.96
C LYS A 398 -7.52 1.72 -15.62
N LEU A 399 -6.76 2.43 -14.78
CA LEU A 399 -5.40 2.06 -14.43
C LEU A 399 -5.28 0.63 -13.83
N PRO A 400 -6.16 0.18 -12.91
CA PRO A 400 -6.09 -1.19 -12.38
C PRO A 400 -6.31 -2.28 -13.45
N LEU A 401 -7.19 -2.02 -14.43
CA LEU A 401 -7.43 -2.94 -15.55
C LEU A 401 -6.23 -2.98 -16.49
N TYR A 402 -5.59 -1.84 -16.75
CA TYR A 402 -4.36 -1.80 -17.53
C TYR A 402 -3.22 -2.58 -16.87
N MET A 403 -3.06 -2.44 -15.55
CA MET A 403 -2.06 -3.21 -14.81
C MET A 403 -2.35 -4.72 -14.89
N SER A 404 -3.63 -5.11 -14.80
CA SER A 404 -4.05 -6.50 -14.99
C SER A 404 -3.74 -6.99 -16.41
N ALA A 405 -3.98 -6.16 -17.44
CA ALA A 405 -3.68 -6.45 -18.82
C ALA A 405 -2.17 -6.69 -19.03
N ALA A 406 -1.34 -5.74 -18.61
CA ALA A 406 0.12 -5.78 -18.78
C ALA A 406 0.77 -6.95 -18.01
N ASN A 407 0.32 -7.22 -16.78
CA ASN A 407 0.86 -8.30 -15.95
C ASN A 407 0.42 -9.69 -16.41
N ALA A 408 -0.72 -9.80 -17.11
CA ALA A 408 -1.22 -11.06 -17.66
C ALA A 408 -0.76 -11.33 -19.11
N MET A 409 0.14 -10.50 -19.66
CA MET A 409 0.75 -10.72 -20.97
C MET A 409 2.11 -11.39 -20.85
N ASP A 410 2.48 -12.22 -21.83
CA ASP A 410 3.85 -12.70 -21.99
C ASP A 410 4.77 -11.52 -22.32
N GLN A 411 5.76 -11.28 -21.47
CA GLN A 411 6.74 -10.20 -21.60
C GLN A 411 8.05 -10.70 -22.24
N GLY A 412 8.07 -11.88 -22.87
CA GLY A 412 9.23 -12.36 -23.63
C GLY A 412 10.43 -12.77 -22.78
N VAL A 413 10.28 -12.87 -21.45
CA VAL A 413 11.35 -13.19 -20.49
C VAL A 413 11.92 -14.60 -20.67
N HIS A 414 11.28 -15.45 -21.47
CA HIS A 414 11.70 -16.83 -21.72
C HIS A 414 12.26 -17.09 -23.14
N ARG A 415 12.57 -16.04 -23.91
CA ARG A 415 13.18 -16.18 -25.24
C ARG A 415 14.69 -16.04 -25.22
#